data_AF-A0A382DHH3-F1
#
_entry.id   AF-A0A382DHH3-F1
#
_cell.length_a   1.000
_cell.length_b   1.000
_cell.length_c   1.000
_cell.angle_alpha   90.00
_cell.angle_beta   90.00
_cell.angle_gamma   90.00
#
_symmetry.space_group_name_H-M   'P 1'
#
loop_
_entity.id
_entity.type
_entity.pdbx_description
1 polymer ?
#
loop_
_entity_poly.entity_id
_entity_poly.type
_entity_poly.pdbx_seq_one_letter_code
_entity_poly.pdbx_strand_id
1 'polypeptide(L)' 'EAKINIEMITTSEIRITCIIGSDQVAKAAEVLHAAFELEKPD' A
#
# COMPACT_ATOMS: atom_id res chain seq x y z
N GLU A 1 -7.25 11.08 4.69
CA GLU A 1 -6.68 9.89 4.02
C GLU A 1 -5.55 10.29 3.06
N ALA A 2 -4.63 9.37 2.74
CA ALA A 2 -3.31 9.66 2.14
C ALA A 2 -3.30 10.25 0.71
N LYS A 3 -4.47 10.37 0.05
CA LYS A 3 -4.64 10.91 -1.31
C LYS A 3 -3.74 10.23 -2.36
N ILE A 4 -3.69 8.90 -2.35
CA ILE A 4 -2.97 8.08 -3.33
C ILE A 4 -4.01 7.51 -4.30
N ASN A 5 -3.79 7.70 -5.61
CA ASN A 5 -4.71 7.20 -6.61
C ASN A 5 -4.36 5.74 -6.95
N ILE A 6 -5.36 4.86 -6.96
CA ILE A 6 -5.19 3.47 -7.38
C ILE A 6 -5.70 3.34 -8.81
N GLU A 7 -4.80 3.02 -9.73
CA GLU A 7 -5.11 2.88 -11.17
C GLU A 7 -5.70 1.51 -11.47
N MET A 8 -5.21 0.46 -10.78
CA MET A 8 -5.67 -0.90 -10.94
C MET A 8 -5.49 -1.70 -9.66
N ILE A 9 -6.40 -2.63 -9.41
CA ILE A 9 -6.34 -3.60 -8.32
C ILE A 9 -6.37 -5.00 -8.93
N THR A 10 -5.48 -5.87 -8.47
CA THR A 10 -5.53 -7.31 -8.71
C THR A 10 -5.41 -8.06 -7.38
N THR A 11 -6.07 -9.21 -7.26
CA THR A 11 -6.19 -9.93 -5.99
C THR A 11 -5.98 -11.43 -6.18
N SER A 12 -5.34 -12.08 -5.21
CA SER A 12 -5.37 -13.52 -4.96
C SER A 12 -5.92 -13.79 -3.56
N GLU A 13 -6.04 -15.05 -3.16
CA GLU A 13 -6.60 -15.45 -1.86
C GLU A 13 -5.89 -14.79 -0.66
N ILE A 14 -4.59 -14.51 -0.76
CA ILE A 14 -3.76 -13.96 0.33
C ILE A 14 -3.02 -12.67 -0.02
N ARG A 15 -3.27 -12.08 -1.20
CA ARG A 15 -2.49 -10.93 -1.68
C ARG A 15 -3.34 -9.98 -2.52
N ILE A 16 -3.18 -8.69 -2.26
CA ILE A 16 -3.73 -7.61 -3.08
C ILE A 16 -2.55 -6.84 -3.68
N THR A 17 -2.60 -6.55 -4.98
CA THR A 17 -1.61 -5.74 -5.69
C THR A 17 -2.31 -4.52 -6.28
N CYS A 18 -1.79 -3.33 -5.99
CA CYS A 18 -2.30 -2.06 -6.49
C CYS A 18 -1.28 -1.41 -7.43
N ILE A 19 -1.71 -0.98 -8.61
CA ILE A 19 -0.92 -0.13 -9.50
C ILE A 19 -1.23 1.33 -9.16
N ILE A 20 -0.18 2.12 -8.98
CA ILE A 20 -0.23 3.54 -8.58
C ILE A 20 0.84 4.33 -9.36
N GLY A 21 0.73 5.66 -9.33
CA GLY A 21 1.78 6.55 -9.84
C GLY A 21 3.13 6.27 -9.18
N SER A 22 4.20 6.24 -9.98
CA SER A 22 5.55 5.89 -9.51
C SER A 22 6.10 6.87 -8.47
N ASP A 23 5.67 8.13 -8.55
CA ASP A 23 5.98 9.19 -7.58
C ASP A 23 5.33 8.97 -6.21
N GLN A 24 4.30 8.12 -6.13
CA GLN A 24 3.55 7.87 -4.91
C GLN A 24 4.02 6.62 -4.14
N VAL A 25 4.96 5.85 -4.69
CA VAL A 25 5.36 4.53 -4.16
C VAL A 25 5.91 4.60 -2.75
N ALA A 26 6.83 5.52 -2.46
CA ALA A 26 7.42 5.64 -1.12
C ALA A 26 6.35 5.94 -0.06
N LYS A 27 5.48 6.92 -0.34
CA LYS A 27 4.37 7.28 0.54
C LYS A 27 3.36 6.15 0.72
N ALA A 28 3.06 5.40 -0.34
CA ALA A 28 2.16 4.26 -0.27
C ALA A 28 2.70 3.16 0.64
N ALA A 29 4.00 2.87 0.52
CA ALA A 29 4.67 1.89 1.38
C ALA A 29 4.65 2.30 2.85
N GLU A 30 4.97 3.56 3.18
CA GLU A 30 4.93 4.08 4.55
C GLU A 30 3.51 3.97 5.16
N VAL A 31 2.49 4.39 4.41
CA VAL A 31 1.09 4.33 4.87
C VAL A 31 0.65 2.89 5.09
N LEU A 32 1.03 1.96 4.22
CA LEU A 32 0.72 0.53 4.39
C LEU A 32 1.46 -0.04 5.61
N HIS A 33 2.75 0.26 5.78
CA HIS A 33 3.51 -0.20 6.95
C HIS A 33 2.89 0.26 8.27
N ALA A 34 2.50 1.54 8.35
CA ALA A 34 1.84 2.08 9.54
C ALA A 34 0.44 1.48 9.75
N ALA A 35 -0.35 1.29 8.68
CA ALA A 35 -1.71 0.76 8.76
C ALA A 35 -1.75 -0.71 9.21
N PHE A 36 -0.74 -1.51 8.84
CA PHE A 36 -0.59 -2.90 9.25
C PHE A 36 0.38 -3.10 10.42
N GLU A 37 0.85 -2.00 11.03
CA GLU A 37 1.72 -2.01 12.20
C GLU A 37 3.01 -2.84 12.03
N LEU A 38 3.54 -2.93 10.80
CA LEU A 38 4.66 -3.81 10.43
C LEU A 38 6.00 -3.44 11.08
N GLU A 39 6.07 -2.27 11.72
CA GLU A 39 7.25 -1.79 12.45
C GLU A 39 7.26 -2.19 13.93
N LYS A 40 6.15 -2.73 14.47
CA LYS A 40 6.08 -3.17 15.86
C LYS A 40 6.59 -4.61 15.99
N PRO A 41 7.40 -4.90 17.01
CA PRO A 41 7.71 -6.28 17.35
C PRO A 41 6.44 -7.00 17.84
N ASP A 42 6.34 -8.28 17.51
CA ASP A 42 5.29 -9.19 18.00
C ASP A 42 5.26 -9.30 19.54
#